data_AF-A0A6G2VKN0-F1
#
_entry.id   AF-A0A6G2VKN0-F1
#
_cell.length_a   1.000
_cell.length_b   1.000
_cell.length_c   1.000
_cell.angle_alpha   90.00
_cell.angle_beta   90.00
_cell.angle_gamma   90.00
#
_symmetry.space_group_name_H-M   'P 1'
#
loop_
_entity.id
_entity.type
_entity.pdbx_description
1 polymer ?
#
loop_
_entity_poly.entity_id
_entity_poly.type
_entity_poly.pdbx_seq_one_letter_code
_entity_poly.pdbx_strand_id
1 'polypeptide(L)' 'AGLYGDGYKGRARMVVDLEDEILRGVTFVGPGVGELVHSATVAVAGRVPVSRLWHAVPSYPTLSEVWLRLLEAYRDN' A
#
# COMPACT_ATOMS: atom_id res chain seq x y z
N ALA A 1 -12.38 -11.79 14.84
CA ALA A 1 -11.97 -11.32 13.51
C ALA A 1 -12.52 -9.92 13.32
N GLY A 2 -11.72 -8.90 13.63
CA GLY A 2 -12.16 -7.51 13.56
C GLY A 2 -12.19 -7.06 12.11
N LEU A 3 -13.39 -6.90 11.55
CA LEU A 3 -13.57 -6.02 10.40
C LEU A 3 -13.06 -4.64 10.85
N TYR A 4 -12.00 -4.10 10.24
CA TYR A 4 -11.66 -2.69 10.37
C TYR A 4 -12.71 -1.85 9.60
N GLY A 5 -13.98 -2.09 9.93
CA GLY A 5 -15.17 -1.50 9.34
C GLY A 5 -15.53 -0.23 10.10
N ASP A 6 -15.95 0.77 9.32
CA ASP A 6 -16.49 2.06 9.70
C ASP A 6 -15.71 2.86 10.76
N GLY A 7 -15.14 3.98 10.32
CA GLY A 7 -14.43 4.91 11.19
C GLY A 7 -12.95 4.61 11.39
N TYR A 8 -12.35 3.70 10.60
CA TYR A 8 -10.90 3.54 10.56
C TYR A 8 -10.25 4.89 10.18
N LYS A 9 -9.50 5.45 11.14
CA LYS A 9 -8.74 6.68 10.94
C LYS A 9 -7.27 6.33 10.80
N GLY A 10 -6.75 6.52 9.60
CA GLY A 10 -5.34 6.35 9.31
C GLY A 10 -4.89 7.23 8.17
N ARG A 11 -3.58 7.26 7.98
CA ARG A 11 -2.94 7.91 6.83
C ARG A 11 -1.96 6.94 6.21
N ALA A 12 -1.84 7.03 4.89
CA ALA A 12 -0.81 6.34 4.15
C ALA A 12 -0.17 7.29 3.15
N ARG A 13 1.12 7.14 2.90
CA ARG A 13 1.82 7.87 1.84
C ARG A 13 2.82 6.97 1.16
N MET A 14 2.75 6.94 -0.16
CA MET A 14 3.65 6.20 -1.02
C MET A 14 4.65 7.16 -1.68
N VAL A 15 5.91 6.74 -1.83
CA VAL A 15 6.96 7.47 -2.56
C VAL A 15 7.42 6.60 -3.72
N VAL A 16 7.19 7.09 -4.93
CA VAL A 16 7.52 6.39 -6.18
C VAL A 16 8.69 7.10 -6.84
N ASP A 17 9.64 6.31 -7.35
CA ASP A 17 10.65 6.79 -8.27
C ASP A 17 10.03 6.86 -9.67
N LEU A 18 10.04 8.04 -10.30
CA LEU A 18 9.42 8.23 -11.61
C LEU A 18 10.31 7.81 -12.77
N GLU A 19 11.62 7.65 -12.55
CA GLU A 19 12.54 7.18 -13.60
C GLU A 19 12.41 5.67 -13.79
N ASP A 20 12.43 4.93 -12.67
CA ASP A 20 12.37 3.46 -12.65
C ASP A 20 10.92 2.93 -12.48
N GLU A 21 9.95 3.80 -12.17
CA GLU A 21 8.57 3.45 -11.80
C GLU A 21 8.47 2.39 -10.69
N ILE A 22 9.32 2.50 -9.66
CA ILE A 22 9.35 1.58 -8.51
C ILE A 22 8.98 2.27 -7.20
N LEU A 23 8.48 1.47 -6.26
CA LEU A 23 8.25 1.93 -4.89
C LEU A 23 9.57 2.12 -4.14
N ARG A 24 9.86 3.36 -3.71
CA ARG A 24 11.02 3.67 -2.84
C ARG A 24 10.69 3.56 -1.36
N GLY A 25 9.43 3.78 -0.99
CA GLY A 25 8.98 3.68 0.39
C GLY A 25 7.50 3.96 0.56
N VAL A 26 6.97 3.52 1.69
CA VAL A 26 5.60 3.82 2.10
C VAL A 26 5.57 4.06 3.61
N THR A 27 4.70 4.94 4.06
CA THR A 27 4.43 5.21 5.47
C THR A 27 2.97 4.92 5.76
N PHE A 28 2.70 4.23 6.86
CA PHE A 28 1.35 3.97 7.36
C PHE A 28 1.22 4.47 8.80
N VAL A 29 0.10 5.11 9.10
CA VAL A 29 -0.24 5.60 10.45
C VAL A 29 -1.67 5.18 10.74
N GLY A 30 -1.88 4.42 11.80
CA GLY A 30 -3.21 3.98 12.22
C GLY A 30 -3.16 2.66 13.01
N PRO A 31 -4.31 2.20 13.51
CA PRO A 31 -4.42 0.90 14.18
C PRO A 31 -4.05 -0.26 13.25
N GLY A 32 -3.29 -1.24 13.74
CA GLY A 32 -3.03 -2.48 12.98
C GLY A 32 -2.10 -2.35 11.77
N VAL A 33 -1.51 -1.17 11.50
CA VAL A 33 -0.61 -0.96 10.35
C VAL A 33 0.67 -1.81 10.38
N GLY A 34 1.00 -2.40 11.54
CA GLY A 34 2.08 -3.39 11.66
C GLY A 34 1.92 -4.56 10.67
N GLU A 35 0.68 -4.95 10.37
CA GLU A 35 0.37 -6.02 9.41
C GLU A 35 0.76 -5.66 7.97
N LEU A 36 0.91 -4.36 7.65
CA LEU A 36 1.27 -3.89 6.31
C LEU A 36 2.79 -3.81 6.09
N VAL A 37 3.58 -3.79 7.17
CA VAL A 37 5.04 -3.59 7.11
C VAL A 37 5.73 -4.65 6.27
N HIS A 38 5.29 -5.91 6.35
CA HIS A 38 5.88 -6.98 5.55
C HIS A 38 5.66 -6.75 4.06
N SER A 39 4.41 -6.49 3.64
CA SER A 39 4.09 -6.21 2.23
C SER A 39 4.87 -5.01 1.68
N ALA A 40 5.02 -3.95 2.48
CA ALA A 40 5.82 -2.79 2.12
C ALA A 40 7.30 -3.11 1.97
N THR A 41 7.85 -3.91 2.89
CA THR A 41 9.24 -4.34 2.84
C THR A 41 9.50 -5.16 1.58
N VAL A 42 8.60 -6.10 1.25
CA VAL A 42 8.72 -6.91 0.02
C VAL A 42 8.68 -6.02 -1.23
N ALA A 43 7.73 -5.08 -1.29
CA ALA A 43 7.61 -4.18 -2.43
C ALA A 43 8.85 -3.29 -2.63
N VAL A 44 9.39 -2.72 -1.56
CA VAL A 44 10.58 -1.85 -1.58
C VAL A 44 11.86 -2.66 -1.84
N ALA A 45 12.11 -3.71 -1.07
CA ALA A 45 13.33 -4.51 -1.18
C ALA A 45 13.39 -5.25 -2.52
N GLY A 46 12.24 -5.72 -3.01
CA GLY A 46 12.11 -6.34 -4.33
C GLY A 46 12.14 -5.35 -5.49
N ARG A 47 12.20 -4.03 -5.23
CA ARG A 47 12.10 -2.96 -6.23
C ARG A 47 10.95 -3.24 -7.21
N VAL A 48 9.79 -3.59 -6.67
CA VAL A 48 8.67 -4.04 -7.49
C VAL A 48 8.16 -2.85 -8.31
N PRO A 49 8.10 -2.97 -9.65
CA PRO A 49 7.52 -1.93 -10.50
C PRO A 49 6.06 -1.68 -10.13
N VAL A 50 5.63 -0.42 -10.19
CA VAL A 50 4.25 -0.01 -9.89
C VAL A 50 3.26 -0.75 -10.79
N SER A 51 3.60 -0.95 -12.06
CA SER A 51 2.83 -1.76 -13.02
C SER A 51 2.62 -3.20 -12.54
N ARG A 52 3.59 -3.80 -11.83
CA ARG A 52 3.46 -5.14 -11.23
C ARG A 52 2.68 -5.10 -9.92
N LEU A 53 2.86 -4.08 -9.09
CA LEU A 53 2.07 -3.90 -7.87
C LEU A 53 0.57 -3.77 -8.14
N TRP A 54 0.18 -3.22 -9.29
CA TRP A 54 -1.22 -3.15 -9.73
C TRP A 54 -1.90 -4.53 -9.83
N HIS A 55 -1.12 -5.58 -10.08
CA HIS A 55 -1.62 -6.95 -10.16
C HIS A 55 -1.63 -7.67 -8.80
N ALA A 56 -1.05 -7.08 -7.75
CA ALA A 56 -1.07 -7.62 -6.40
C ALA A 56 -2.40 -7.27 -5.72
N VAL A 57 -3.45 -8.02 -6.07
CA VAL A 57 -4.81 -7.80 -5.56
C VAL A 57 -4.84 -7.95 -4.03
N PRO A 58 -5.18 -6.90 -3.27
CA PRO A 58 -5.30 -7.00 -1.83
C PRO A 58 -6.49 -7.88 -1.44
N SER A 59 -6.34 -8.63 -0.34
CA SER A 59 -7.43 -9.47 0.18
C SER A 59 -8.54 -8.61 0.80
N TYR A 60 -9.79 -9.02 0.63
CA TYR A 60 -10.96 -8.37 1.23
C TYR A 60 -11.66 -9.32 2.22
N PRO A 61 -12.05 -8.88 3.43
CA PRO A 61 -11.80 -7.57 4.03
C PRO A 61 -10.48 -7.53 4.81
N THR A 62 -9.54 -6.64 4.47
CA THR A 62 -8.28 -6.47 5.22
C THR A 62 -7.71 -5.05 5.15
N LEU A 63 -6.76 -4.73 6.05
CA LEU A 63 -6.00 -3.47 5.96
C LEU A 63 -5.22 -3.32 4.66
N SER A 64 -4.91 -4.41 3.95
CA SER A 64 -4.13 -4.37 2.71
C SER A 64 -4.85 -3.64 1.57
N GLU A 65 -6.16 -3.43 1.68
CA GLU A 65 -6.95 -2.63 0.72
C GLU A 65 -6.43 -1.20 0.55
N VAL A 66 -5.67 -0.67 1.52
CA VAL A 66 -4.98 0.62 1.38
C VAL A 66 -4.06 0.68 0.16
N TRP A 67 -3.48 -0.44 -0.25
CA TRP A 67 -2.61 -0.50 -1.43
C TRP A 67 -3.35 -0.14 -2.71
N LEU A 68 -4.60 -0.62 -2.86
CA LEU A 68 -5.43 -0.26 -4.02
C LEU A 68 -5.63 1.25 -4.07
N ARG A 69 -6.00 1.87 -2.94
CA ARG A 69 -6.24 3.32 -2.87
C ARG A 69 -4.98 4.14 -3.12
N LEU A 70 -3.82 3.68 -2.65
CA LEU A 70 -2.53 4.33 -2.92
C LEU A 70 -2.16 4.28 -4.41
N LEU A 71 -2.40 3.14 -5.06
CA LEU A 71 -2.11 2.96 -6.47
C LEU A 71 -3.09 3.74 -7.37
N GLU A 72 -4.39 3.75 -7.02
CA GLU A 72 -5.39 4.61 -7.69
C GLU A 72 -4.98 6.10 -7.58
N ALA A 73 -4.59 6.55 -6.40
CA ALA A 73 -4.14 7.91 -6.18
C ALA A 73 -2.85 8.25 -6.95
N TYR A 74 -1.96 7.28 -7.21
CA TYR A 74 -0.79 7.50 -8.06
C TYR A 74 -1.17 7.60 -9.54
N ARG A 75 -2.06 6.73 -10.02
CA ARG A 75 -2.48 6.69 -11.43
C ARG A 75 -3.28 7.94 -11.83
N ASP A 76 -4.13 8.42 -10.94
CA ASP A 76 -5.07 9.50 -11.22
C ASP A 76 -4.50 10.91 -10.90
N ASN A 77 -3.21 10.99 -10.58
CA ASN A 77 -2.48 12.22 -10.25
C ASN A 77 -1.59 12.69 -11.41
#